data_AF-A0A953WPH0-F1
#
_entry.id   AF-A0A953WPH0-F1
#
_cell.length_a   1.000
_cell.length_b   1.000
_cell.length_c   1.000
_cell.angle_alpha   90.00
_cell.angle_beta   90.00
_cell.angle_gamma   90.00
#
_symmetry.space_group_name_H-M   'P 1'
#
loop_
_entity.id
_entity.type
_entity.pdbx_description
1 polymer ?
#
loop_
_entity_poly.entity_id
_entity_poly.type
_entity_poly.pdbx_seq_one_letter_code
_entity_poly.pdbx_strand_id
1 'polypeptide(L)'
;MSATKEKNSLGTQSGDARMKAPPSTAYRIVDVPEPYADVIKRHGSPGAFVGTTEKESPWVPFGDNAAIRHLHFDPVHNTYSNILWIKSAGVIGTHRHRGTVVMVCLEGSVRYLEYD
;
A
#
# COMPACT_ATOMS: atom_id res chain seq x y z
N MET A 1 -5.50 -65.72 -26.66
CA MET A 1 -4.75 -65.06 -27.75
C MET A 1 -5.08 -63.57 -27.65
N SER A 2 -4.21 -62.71 -27.10
CA SER A 2 -3.05 -62.06 -27.77
C SER A 2 -3.52 -61.14 -28.91
N ALA A 3 -3.20 -59.85 -29.05
CA ALA A 3 -2.29 -58.94 -28.37
C ALA A 3 -2.70 -57.47 -28.61
N THR A 4 -2.11 -56.62 -27.78
CA THR A 4 -1.95 -55.15 -27.76
C THR A 4 -1.75 -54.46 -29.12
N LYS A 5 -2.22 -53.21 -29.24
CA LYS A 5 -1.40 -52.14 -29.85
C LYS A 5 -1.78 -50.74 -29.35
N GLU A 6 -0.91 -50.24 -28.51
CA GLU A 6 -0.72 -48.86 -28.11
C GLU A 6 -0.33 -48.01 -29.33
N LYS A 7 -0.95 -46.83 -29.49
CA LYS A 7 -0.39 -45.73 -30.28
C LYS A 7 -0.58 -44.42 -29.52
N ASN A 8 0.50 -44.09 -28.84
CA ASN A 8 0.84 -42.78 -28.33
C ASN A 8 0.91 -41.79 -29.50
N SER A 9 0.13 -40.71 -29.48
CA SER A 9 0.33 -39.56 -30.37
C SER A 9 0.40 -38.29 -29.54
N LEU A 10 1.62 -37.96 -29.13
CA LEU A 10 2.01 -36.60 -28.77
C LEU A 10 1.91 -35.68 -30.00
N GLY A 11 1.37 -34.48 -29.79
CA GLY A 11 1.36 -33.36 -30.73
C GLY A 11 0.01 -32.66 -30.69
N THR A 12 -0.15 -31.38 -30.33
CA THR A 12 0.82 -30.31 -30.11
C THR A 12 0.13 -29.31 -29.19
N GLN A 13 0.56 -29.20 -27.93
CA GLN A 13 0.19 -28.04 -27.11
C GLN A 13 0.97 -26.85 -27.67
N SER A 14 0.32 -26.13 -28.59
CA SER A 14 0.74 -24.80 -29.04
C SER A 14 0.77 -23.91 -27.80
N GLY A 15 1.99 -23.60 -27.34
CA GLY A 15 2.22 -22.83 -26.13
C GLY A 15 1.55 -21.46 -26.21
N ASP A 16 0.70 -21.17 -25.22
CA ASP A 16 0.41 -19.80 -24.87
C ASP A 16 1.40 -19.36 -23.78
N ALA A 17 2.34 -18.51 -24.19
CA ALA A 17 3.40 -18.02 -23.35
C ALA A 17 2.82 -17.10 -22.27
N ARG A 18 2.62 -17.66 -21.06
CA ARG A 18 2.69 -16.98 -19.76
C ARG A 18 2.21 -15.51 -19.75
N MET A 19 0.91 -15.29 -19.90
CA MET A 19 0.32 -14.07 -19.33
C MET A 19 0.26 -14.26 -17.80
N LYS A 20 1.30 -13.79 -17.10
CA LYS A 20 1.39 -13.83 -15.62
C LYS A 20 0.40 -12.86 -14.94
N ALA A 21 -0.12 -11.89 -15.69
CA ALA A 21 -1.15 -10.96 -15.24
C ALA A 21 -2.13 -10.70 -16.41
N PRO A 22 -3.42 -10.50 -16.13
CA PRO A 22 -4.41 -10.15 -17.17
C PRO A 22 -4.07 -8.82 -17.86
N PRO A 23 -4.50 -8.61 -19.12
CA PRO A 23 -4.35 -7.33 -19.79
C PRO A 23 -4.92 -6.18 -18.96
N SER A 24 -4.23 -5.04 -18.93
CA SER A 24 -4.59 -3.82 -18.19
C SER A 24 -5.90 -3.16 -18.66
N THR A 25 -6.59 -3.74 -19.63
CA THR A 25 -7.87 -3.29 -20.18
C THR A 25 -9.09 -3.78 -19.38
N ALA A 26 -8.88 -4.66 -18.39
CA ALA A 26 -9.97 -5.12 -17.53
C ALA A 26 -10.29 -4.07 -16.45
N TYR A 27 -11.44 -3.38 -16.57
CA TYR A 27 -11.96 -2.49 -15.52
C TYR A 27 -12.65 -3.29 -14.40
N ARG A 28 -11.91 -4.23 -13.81
CA ARG A 28 -12.35 -5.07 -12.69
C ARG A 28 -11.14 -5.56 -11.91
N ILE A 29 -11.37 -5.92 -10.65
CA ILE A 29 -10.36 -6.64 -9.87
C ILE A 29 -10.14 -8.00 -10.53
N VAL A 30 -8.88 -8.33 -10.74
CA VAL A 30 -8.44 -9.61 -11.27
C VAL A 30 -7.60 -10.31 -10.21
N ASP A 31 -7.91 -11.58 -9.98
CA ASP A 31 -7.12 -12.40 -9.07
C ASP A 31 -5.79 -12.74 -9.73
N VAL A 32 -4.72 -12.16 -9.20
CA VAL A 32 -3.35 -12.46 -9.60
C VAL A 32 -2.83 -13.57 -8.69
N PRO A 33 -2.28 -14.68 -9.24
CA PRO A 33 -1.72 -15.74 -8.41
C PRO A 33 -0.62 -15.20 -7.50
N GLU A 34 -0.83 -15.28 -6.18
CA GLU A 34 0.13 -14.83 -5.17
C GLU A 34 1.14 -15.94 -4.85
N PRO A 35 2.43 -15.80 -5.22
CA PRO A 35 3.45 -16.75 -4.82
C PRO A 35 3.56 -16.81 -3.29
N TYR A 36 3.64 -18.02 -2.72
CA TYR A 36 3.79 -18.22 -1.27
C TYR A 36 2.61 -17.70 -0.42
N ALA A 37 1.39 -17.69 -0.97
CA ALA A 37 0.18 -17.29 -0.25
C ALA A 37 0.03 -17.95 1.14
N ASP A 38 0.47 -19.19 1.30
CA ASP A 38 0.45 -19.93 2.56
C ASP A 38 1.46 -19.38 3.60
N VAL A 39 2.60 -18.88 3.16
CA VAL A 39 3.62 -18.24 4.00
C VAL A 39 3.14 -16.84 4.39
N ILE A 40 2.63 -16.06 3.42
CA ILE A 40 2.06 -14.72 3.65
C ILE A 40 0.89 -14.82 4.64
N LYS A 41 0.00 -15.81 4.50
CA LYS A 41 -1.10 -16.01 5.43
C LYS A 41 -0.63 -16.31 6.87
N ARG A 42 0.51 -16.98 7.03
CA ARG A 42 1.06 -17.34 8.35
C ARG A 42 1.83 -16.21 9.02
N HIS A 43 2.51 -15.38 8.23
CA HIS A 43 3.52 -14.43 8.74
C HIS A 43 3.29 -12.98 8.32
N GLY A 44 2.47 -12.75 7.31
CA GLY A 44 2.13 -11.41 6.85
C GLY A 44 1.30 -10.67 7.90
N SER A 45 1.72 -9.45 8.21
CA SER A 45 0.86 -8.49 8.90
C SER A 45 0.25 -7.60 7.83
N PRO A 46 -1.09 -7.56 7.69
CA PRO A 46 -1.70 -6.62 6.76
C PRO A 46 -1.38 -5.19 7.19
N GLY A 47 -0.96 -4.35 6.24
CA GLY A 47 -1.09 -2.91 6.40
C GLY A 47 -2.57 -2.56 6.55
N ALA A 48 -2.87 -1.54 7.34
CA ALA A 48 -4.24 -1.10 7.55
C ALA A 48 -4.45 0.23 6.84
N PHE A 49 -5.26 0.22 5.78
CA PHE A 49 -5.83 1.46 5.26
C PHE A 49 -6.93 1.92 6.21
N VAL A 50 -6.86 3.19 6.60
CA VAL A 50 -7.88 3.81 7.44
C VAL A 50 -8.95 4.38 6.52
N GLY A 51 -10.22 4.05 6.78
CA GLY A 51 -11.35 4.51 5.98
C GLY A 51 -11.41 6.04 5.85
N THR A 52 -12.05 6.53 4.80
CA THR A 52 -12.10 7.96 4.45
C THR A 52 -13.11 8.75 5.29
N THR A 53 -13.91 8.08 6.11
CA THR A 53 -14.86 8.75 7.03
C THR A 53 -14.13 9.31 8.25
N GLU A 54 -14.63 10.39 8.84
CA GLU A 54 -14.06 10.92 10.10
C GLU A 54 -14.28 9.98 11.29
N LYS A 55 -15.24 9.06 11.19
CA LYS A 55 -15.44 8.01 12.20
C LYS A 55 -14.27 7.02 12.20
N GLU A 56 -13.78 6.65 11.03
CA GLU A 56 -12.67 5.71 10.87
C GLU A 56 -11.31 6.40 10.95
N SER A 57 -11.21 7.64 10.45
CA SER A 57 -10.03 8.48 10.42
C SER A 57 -10.34 9.84 11.05
N PRO A 58 -10.44 9.92 12.40
CA PRO A 58 -10.76 11.16 13.08
C PRO A 58 -9.60 12.15 13.05
N TRP A 59 -9.92 13.43 13.20
CA TRP A 59 -8.95 14.47 13.55
C TRP A 59 -8.55 14.30 15.01
N VAL A 60 -7.28 13.98 15.25
CA VAL A 60 -6.70 13.86 16.58
C VAL A 60 -6.01 15.18 16.91
N PRO A 61 -6.37 15.84 18.03
CA PRO A 61 -5.68 17.05 18.46
C PRO A 61 -4.18 16.83 18.65
N PHE A 62 -3.37 17.71 18.07
CA PHE A 62 -1.91 17.75 18.19
C PHE A 62 -1.48 19.07 18.83
N GLY A 63 -1.78 19.20 20.12
CA GLY A 63 -1.74 20.49 20.82
C GLY A 63 -2.95 21.37 20.47
N ASP A 64 -2.88 22.65 20.83
CA ASP A 64 -4.04 23.56 20.75
C ASP A 64 -4.32 24.11 19.35
N ASN A 65 -3.30 24.13 18.47
CA ASN A 65 -3.34 24.80 17.18
C ASN A 65 -3.20 23.83 15.98
N ALA A 66 -3.11 22.52 16.23
CA ALA A 66 -2.96 21.54 15.17
C ALA A 66 -3.82 20.31 15.41
N ALA A 67 -4.18 19.63 14.33
CA ALA A 67 -4.78 18.31 14.36
C ALA A 67 -4.14 17.43 13.30
N ILE A 68 -4.02 16.14 13.61
CA ILE A 68 -3.48 15.13 12.72
C ILE A 68 -4.56 14.12 12.39
N ARG A 69 -4.63 13.71 11.12
CA ARG A 69 -5.55 12.68 10.64
C ARG A 69 -4.77 11.57 9.95
N HIS A 70 -4.84 10.36 10.50
CA HIS A 70 -4.10 9.22 9.97
C HIS A 70 -4.86 8.49 8.86
N LEU A 71 -4.16 8.15 7.78
CA LEU A 71 -4.74 7.52 6.58
C LEU A 71 -4.27 6.07 6.41
N HIS A 72 -3.09 5.73 6.91
CA HIS A 72 -2.51 4.40 6.77
C HIS A 72 -1.45 4.15 7.84
N PHE A 73 -1.36 2.90 8.29
CA PHE A 73 -0.29 2.42 9.17
C PHE A 73 0.32 1.13 8.65
N ASP A 74 1.64 1.09 8.62
CA ASP A 74 2.45 -0.12 8.45
C ASP A 74 3.38 -0.27 9.67
N PRO A 75 2.98 -1.08 10.67
CA PRO A 75 3.78 -1.26 11.88
C PRO A 75 5.04 -2.09 11.65
N VAL A 76 5.13 -2.86 10.56
CA VAL A 76 6.31 -3.70 10.26
C VAL A 76 7.46 -2.83 9.78
N HIS A 77 7.17 -1.88 8.89
CA HIS A 77 8.16 -0.96 8.35
C HIS A 77 8.25 0.35 9.15
N ASN A 78 7.43 0.51 10.19
CA ASN A 78 7.31 1.74 10.98
C ASN A 78 7.04 2.97 10.09
N THR A 79 6.11 2.83 9.15
CA THR A 79 5.69 3.91 8.25
C THR A 79 4.21 4.22 8.43
N TYR A 80 3.85 5.47 8.19
CA TYR A 80 2.46 5.93 8.26
C TYR A 80 2.26 7.12 7.32
N SER A 81 1.01 7.34 6.95
CA SER A 81 0.60 8.52 6.18
C SER A 81 -0.47 9.28 6.94
N ASN A 82 -0.38 10.61 6.93
CA ASN A 82 -1.30 11.46 7.65
C ASN A 82 -1.48 12.80 6.94
N ILE A 83 -2.55 13.50 7.30
CA ILE A 83 -2.75 14.92 7.02
C ILE A 83 -2.50 15.66 8.33
N LEU A 84 -1.55 16.59 8.31
CA LEU A 84 -1.36 17.55 9.39
C LEU A 84 -2.08 18.84 9.02
N TRP A 85 -2.99 19.27 9.88
CA TRP A 85 -3.69 20.54 9.76
C TRP A 85 -3.24 21.49 10.86
N ILE A 86 -2.86 22.71 10.47
CA ILE A 86 -2.45 23.78 11.37
C ILE A 86 -3.48 24.90 11.23
N LYS A 87 -4.20 25.23 12.31
CA LYS A 87 -5.35 26.15 12.27
C LYS A 87 -4.94 27.61 12.05
N SER A 88 -3.78 28.01 12.55
CA SER A 88 -3.24 29.36 12.43
C SER A 88 -1.71 29.33 12.45
N ALA A 89 -1.03 30.44 12.10
CA ALA A 89 0.43 30.50 12.07
C ALA A 89 1.06 29.86 13.33
N GLY A 90 2.00 28.96 13.13
CA GLY A 90 2.57 28.15 14.21
C GLY A 90 3.79 27.38 13.78
N VAL A 91 4.46 26.77 14.75
CA VAL A 91 5.68 25.99 14.55
C VAL A 91 5.49 24.64 15.23
N ILE A 92 5.91 23.57 14.56
CA ILE A 92 6.09 22.27 15.19
C ILE A 92 7.49 22.24 15.79
N GLY A 93 7.59 21.89 17.07
CA GLY A 93 8.86 21.87 17.80
C GLY A 93 9.93 21.03 17.07
N THR A 94 11.21 21.42 17.24
CA THR A 94 12.34 20.78 16.58
C THR A 94 12.35 19.26 16.82
N HIS A 95 12.44 18.49 15.75
CA HIS A 95 12.49 17.03 15.80
C HIS A 95 13.29 16.45 14.63
N ARG A 96 13.63 15.15 14.73
CA ARG A 96 14.40 14.43 13.71
C ARG A 96 13.70 13.14 13.32
N HIS A 97 13.57 12.91 12.01
CA HIS A 97 13.16 11.62 11.46
C HIS A 97 14.39 10.75 11.19
N ARG A 98 14.32 9.46 11.55
CA ARG A 98 15.33 8.47 11.15
C ARG A 98 15.14 8.00 9.70
N GLY A 99 13.89 7.98 9.23
CA GLY A 99 13.54 7.64 7.86
C GLY A 99 13.26 8.88 7.01
N THR A 100 13.05 8.66 5.71
CA THR A 100 12.70 9.70 4.76
C THR A 100 11.29 10.23 5.02
N VAL A 101 11.14 11.55 4.95
CA VAL A 101 9.85 12.23 4.95
C VAL A 101 9.57 12.75 3.55
N VAL A 102 8.38 12.47 3.05
CA VAL A 102 7.83 13.11 1.85
C VAL A 102 6.61 13.90 2.30
N MET A 103 6.58 15.19 1.97
CA MET A 103 5.52 16.09 2.35
C MET A 103 5.05 16.89 1.13
N VAL A 104 3.74 17.05 1.01
CA VAL A 104 3.10 17.90 0.01
C VAL A 104 2.24 18.89 0.77
N CYS A 105 2.45 20.18 0.54
CA CYS A 105 1.58 21.23 1.07
C CYS A 105 0.27 21.22 0.28
N LEU A 106 -0.85 20.96 0.94
CA LEU A 106 -2.17 20.95 0.32
C LEU A 106 -2.81 22.35 0.29
N GLU A 107 -2.58 23.16 1.33
CA GLU A 107 -3.10 24.51 1.47
C GLU A 107 -2.16 25.37 2.34
N GLY A 108 -2.08 26.67 2.06
CA GLY A 108 -1.24 27.62 2.80
C GLY A 108 0.24 27.57 2.40
N SER A 109 1.13 27.78 3.37
CA SER A 109 2.58 27.71 3.18
C SER A 109 3.27 27.04 4.36
N VAL A 110 4.39 26.39 4.08
CA VAL A 110 5.20 25.66 5.06
C VAL A 110 6.67 25.83 4.69
N ARG A 111 7.54 25.83 5.70
CA ARG A 111 8.99 25.84 5.54
C ARG A 111 9.65 25.08 6.67
N TYR A 112 10.86 24.60 6.40
CA TYR A 112 11.77 24.07 7.41
C TYR A 112 12.82 25.14 7.69
N LEU A 113 12.91 25.58 8.94
CA LEU A 113 13.85 26.64 9.34
C LEU A 113 15.31 26.18 9.20
N GLU A 114 15.55 24.88 9.15
CA GLU A 114 16.86 24.26 8.94
C GLU A 114 17.44 24.52 7.54
N TYR A 115 16.63 24.97 6.58
CA TYR A 115 17.01 25.23 5.19
C TYR A 115 16.76 26.67 4.73
N ASP A 116 16.31 27.54 5.65
CA ASP A 116 16.24 28.99 5.44
C ASP A 116 17.63 29.63 5.67
#